data_AF-A0A7S2U615-F1
#
_entry.id   AF-A0A7S2U615-F1
#
_cell.length_a   1.000
_cell.length_b   1.000
_cell.length_c   1.000
_cell.angle_alpha   90.00
_cell.angle_beta   90.00
_cell.angle_gamma   90.00
#
_symmetry.space_group_name_H-M   'P 1'
#
loop_
_entity.id
_entity.type
_entity.pdbx_description
1 polymer ?
#
loop_
_entity_poly.entity_id
_entity_poly.type
_entity_poly.pdbx_seq_one_letter_code
_entity_poly.pdbx_strand_id
1 'polypeptide(L)'
;EVPADLICSICYGVPLTPKITPCEHLFCVGCARQAFDASPSCPNCRQSCNQRQLKAFSQGSLVYRIWSGIAVKCPLYEKGCAWSGSAIDAADHVERCEHTRSAYQDARVAILEEQICDQKERAEAMQLEYEEEFERLLQKIARDGRLRLPVSFTGTYNYKRENVVELSQLISRYLENKP
;
A
#
# COMPACT_ATOMS: atom_id res chain seq x y z
N GLU A 1 10.18 -39.42 -12.41
CA GLU A 1 9.19 -38.99 -11.41
C GLU A 1 9.92 -38.50 -10.17
N VAL A 2 9.41 -37.47 -9.48
CA VAL A 2 10.07 -36.91 -8.30
C VAL A 2 9.63 -37.71 -7.06
N PRO A 3 10.55 -38.25 -6.25
CA PRO A 3 10.20 -38.95 -5.02
C PRO A 3 9.38 -38.07 -4.06
N ALA A 4 8.39 -38.66 -3.39
CA ALA A 4 7.51 -37.94 -2.46
C ALA A 4 8.27 -37.26 -1.31
N ASP A 5 9.39 -37.85 -0.86
CA ASP A 5 10.23 -37.30 0.20
C ASP A 5 10.93 -35.99 -0.19
N LEU A 6 10.98 -35.67 -1.49
CA LEU A 6 11.57 -34.44 -2.05
C LEU A 6 10.50 -33.37 -2.31
N ILE A 7 9.24 -33.65 -1.98
CA ILE A 7 8.12 -32.74 -2.12
C ILE A 7 7.77 -32.15 -0.76
N CYS A 8 7.49 -30.85 -0.71
CA CYS A 8 7.04 -30.23 0.52
C CYS A 8 5.65 -30.75 0.91
N SER A 9 5.56 -31.39 2.07
CA SER A 9 4.29 -31.89 2.64
C SER A 9 3.22 -30.82 2.93
N ILE A 10 3.56 -29.52 2.92
CA ILE A 10 2.62 -28.42 3.20
C ILE A 10 2.01 -27.87 1.90
N CYS A 11 2.84 -27.56 0.89
CA CYS A 11 2.36 -26.98 -0.36
C CYS A 11 2.28 -27.99 -1.52
N TYR A 12 2.70 -29.24 -1.30
CA TYR A 12 2.76 -30.33 -2.29
C TYR A 12 3.59 -30.02 -3.54
N GLY A 13 4.45 -29.00 -3.49
CA GLY A 13 5.38 -28.63 -4.55
C GLY A 13 6.83 -29.02 -4.23
N VAL A 14 7.67 -29.06 -5.25
CA VAL A 14 9.13 -29.17 -5.09
C VAL A 14 9.66 -27.83 -4.56
N PRO A 15 10.27 -27.76 -3.38
CA PRO A 15 10.87 -26.53 -2.88
C PRO A 15 11.92 -25.95 -3.83
N LEU A 16 11.95 -24.64 -4.00
CA LEU A 16 13.08 -23.97 -4.66
C LEU A 16 14.26 -23.83 -3.68
N THR A 17 13.93 -23.42 -2.45
CA THR A 17 14.86 -23.32 -1.33
C THR A 17 14.43 -24.29 -0.23
N PRO A 18 14.94 -25.52 -0.22
CA PRO A 18 14.55 -26.52 0.76
C PRO A 18 15.18 -26.27 2.12
N LYS A 19 14.44 -26.61 3.17
CA LYS A 19 14.88 -26.67 4.57
C LYS A 19 14.60 -28.06 5.11
N ILE A 20 15.63 -28.69 5.67
CA ILE A 20 15.52 -29.99 6.33
C ILE A 20 15.47 -29.77 7.84
N THR A 21 14.50 -30.42 8.49
CA THR A 21 14.44 -30.51 9.95
C THR A 21 15.49 -31.48 10.50
N PRO A 22 15.81 -31.44 11.81
CA PRO A 22 16.66 -32.46 12.44
C PRO A 22 16.11 -33.90 12.33
N CYS A 23 14.81 -34.04 12.08
CA CYS A 23 14.14 -35.31 11.84
C CYS A 23 14.01 -35.66 10.35
N GLU A 24 14.84 -35.06 9.49
CA GLU A 24 15.00 -35.39 8.06
C GLU A 24 13.74 -35.12 7.18
N HIS A 25 12.81 -34.27 7.63
CA HIS A 25 11.68 -33.84 6.81
C HIS A 25 11.96 -32.52 6.08
N LEU A 26 11.48 -32.44 4.84
CA LEU A 26 11.80 -31.39 3.90
C LEU A 26 10.62 -30.44 3.65
N PHE A 27 10.91 -29.13 3.70
CA PHE A 27 9.92 -28.07 3.54
C PHE A 27 10.47 -26.89 2.73
N CYS A 28 9.59 -26.11 2.11
CA CYS A 28 9.95 -24.78 1.58
C CYS A 28 10.30 -23.83 2.72
N VAL A 29 11.19 -22.85 2.50
CA VAL A 29 11.51 -21.80 3.50
C VAL A 29 10.26 -21.13 4.06
N GLY A 30 9.33 -20.70 3.18
CA GLY A 30 8.09 -20.03 3.58
C GLY A 30 7.17 -20.94 4.40
N CYS A 31 6.93 -22.16 3.91
CA CYS A 31 6.07 -23.14 4.60
C CYS A 31 6.64 -23.55 5.96
N ALA A 32 7.96 -23.76 6.04
CA ALA A 32 8.63 -24.05 7.30
C ALA A 32 8.45 -22.88 8.28
N ARG A 33 8.74 -21.65 7.84
CA ARG A 33 8.59 -20.46 8.70
C ARG A 33 7.19 -20.36 9.28
N GLN A 34 6.16 -20.43 8.44
CA GLN A 34 4.77 -20.35 8.89
C GLN A 34 4.40 -21.48 9.87
N ALA A 35 4.84 -22.72 9.60
CA ALA A 35 4.53 -23.86 10.46
C ALA A 35 5.23 -23.78 11.83
N PHE A 36 6.51 -23.38 11.84
CA PHE A 36 7.31 -23.28 13.06
C PHE A 36 7.02 -22.02 13.89
N ASP A 37 6.51 -20.95 13.27
CA ASP A 37 5.98 -19.78 13.98
C ASP A 37 4.69 -20.13 14.74
N ALA A 38 3.86 -21.03 14.19
CA ALA A 38 2.64 -21.51 14.83
C ALA A 38 2.91 -22.57 15.93
N SER A 39 3.85 -23.49 15.69
CA SER A 39 4.21 -24.53 16.67
C SER A 39 5.67 -24.98 16.53
N PRO A 40 6.44 -25.10 17.63
CA PRO A 40 7.82 -25.58 17.59
C PRO A 40 7.90 -27.11 17.48
N SER A 41 7.23 -27.69 16.47
CA SER A 41 7.20 -29.12 16.20
C SER A 41 7.13 -29.39 14.70
N CYS A 42 7.73 -30.50 14.26
CA CYS A 42 7.70 -30.90 12.87
C CYS A 42 6.26 -31.23 12.43
N PRO A 43 5.74 -30.65 11.32
CA PRO A 43 4.38 -30.94 10.84
C PRO A 43 4.13 -32.42 10.50
N ASN A 44 5.17 -33.16 10.11
CA ASN A 44 5.03 -34.56 9.67
C ASN A 44 5.06 -35.56 10.83
N CYS A 45 6.03 -35.43 11.74
CA CYS A 45 6.23 -36.41 12.81
C CYS A 45 6.01 -35.87 14.23
N ARG A 46 5.65 -34.57 14.37
CA ARG A 46 5.44 -33.87 15.65
C ARG A 46 6.66 -33.83 16.58
N GLN A 47 7.83 -34.21 16.09
CA GLN A 47 9.07 -34.13 16.86
C GLN A 47 9.40 -32.66 17.16
N SER A 48 9.77 -32.38 18.41
CA SER A 48 10.15 -31.03 18.85
C SER A 48 11.35 -30.53 18.05
N CYS A 49 11.13 -29.46 17.29
CA CYS A 49 12.18 -28.77 16.56
C CYS A 49 11.74 -27.33 16.28
N ASN A 50 12.70 -26.43 16.14
CA ASN A 50 12.45 -25.02 15.90
C ASN A 50 13.13 -24.54 14.62
N GLN A 51 12.74 -23.34 14.18
CA GLN A 51 13.24 -22.70 12.97
C GLN A 51 14.77 -22.58 12.91
N ARG A 52 15.45 -22.43 14.05
CA ARG A 52 16.92 -22.27 14.12
C ARG A 52 17.67 -23.57 13.84
N GLN A 53 17.00 -24.70 14.01
CA GLN A 53 17.59 -26.03 13.79
C GLN A 53 17.45 -26.50 12.34
N LEU A 54 16.73 -25.75 11.49
CA LEU A 54 16.53 -26.09 10.09
C LEU A 54 17.80 -25.83 9.29
N LYS A 55 18.21 -26.83 8.51
CA LYS A 55 19.42 -26.77 7.69
C LYS A 55 19.07 -26.63 6.21
N ALA A 56 19.86 -25.84 5.48
CA ALA A 56 19.89 -25.91 4.03
C ALA A 56 20.80 -27.06 3.58
N PHE A 57 20.72 -27.43 2.31
CA PHE A 57 21.62 -28.44 1.76
C PHE A 57 23.04 -27.89 1.69
N SER A 58 23.99 -28.60 2.27
CA SER A 58 25.41 -28.26 2.09
C SER A 58 25.87 -28.65 0.70
N GLN A 59 26.64 -27.77 0.07
CA GLN A 59 27.23 -28.02 -1.24
C GLN A 59 28.09 -29.30 -1.18
N GLY A 60 27.94 -30.16 -2.19
CA GLY A 60 28.67 -31.44 -2.27
C GLY A 60 28.10 -32.59 -1.42
N SER A 61 27.07 -32.37 -0.59
CA SER A 61 26.37 -33.45 0.09
C SER A 61 25.65 -34.39 -0.90
N LEU A 62 25.35 -35.62 -0.46
CA LEU A 62 24.56 -36.55 -1.27
C LEU A 62 23.19 -35.94 -1.62
N VAL A 63 22.53 -35.30 -0.65
CA VAL A 63 21.23 -34.64 -0.84
C VAL A 63 21.34 -33.53 -1.89
N TYR A 64 22.40 -32.73 -1.85
CA TYR A 64 22.65 -31.70 -2.87
C TYR A 64 22.80 -32.31 -4.27
N ARG A 65 23.54 -33.42 -4.42
CA ARG A 65 23.68 -34.11 -5.71
C ARG A 65 22.36 -34.72 -6.19
N ILE A 66 21.57 -35.29 -5.30
CA ILE A 66 20.22 -35.79 -5.66
C ILE A 66 19.35 -34.62 -6.13
N TRP A 67 19.39 -33.49 -5.42
CA TRP A 67 18.65 -32.29 -5.79
C TRP A 67 19.04 -31.74 -7.16
N SER A 68 20.34 -31.79 -7.50
CA SER A 68 20.82 -31.36 -8.81
C SER A 68 20.21 -32.15 -9.98
N GLY A 69 19.83 -33.41 -9.75
CA GLY A 69 19.24 -34.28 -10.77
C GLY A 69 17.75 -34.04 -11.02
N ILE A 70 17.09 -33.22 -10.20
CA ILE A 70 15.66 -32.95 -10.34
C ILE A 70 15.47 -31.83 -11.35
N ALA A 71 14.83 -32.13 -12.48
CA ALA A 71 14.44 -31.12 -13.46
C ALA A 71 13.11 -30.47 -13.06
N VAL A 72 13.08 -29.14 -13.02
CA VAL A 72 11.90 -28.33 -12.71
C VAL A 72 11.68 -27.25 -13.76
N LYS A 73 10.45 -26.77 -13.85
CA LYS A 73 10.07 -25.61 -14.67
C LYS A 73 9.91 -24.38 -13.79
N CYS A 74 10.03 -23.20 -14.39
CA CYS A 74 9.70 -21.96 -13.70
C CYS A 74 8.25 -22.00 -13.17
N PRO A 75 7.96 -21.47 -11.96
CA PRO A 75 6.59 -21.36 -11.45
C PRO A 75 5.65 -20.57 -12.38
N LEU A 76 6.20 -19.70 -13.22
CA LEU A 76 5.46 -18.90 -14.20
C LEU A 76 5.63 -19.42 -15.63
N TYR A 77 5.92 -20.72 -15.78
CA TYR A 77 6.06 -21.35 -17.08
C TYR A 77 4.81 -21.20 -17.94
N GLU A 78 3.63 -21.38 -17.35
CA GLU A 78 2.34 -21.21 -18.03
C GLU A 78 2.05 -19.75 -18.40
N LYS A 79 2.67 -18.79 -17.70
CA LYS A 79 2.52 -17.35 -17.97
C LYS A 79 3.56 -16.81 -18.95
N GLY A 80 4.31 -17.69 -19.61
CA GLY A 80 5.23 -17.35 -20.70
C GLY A 80 6.71 -17.54 -20.40
N CYS A 81 7.11 -17.91 -19.18
CA CYS A 81 8.51 -18.18 -18.89
C CYS A 81 8.96 -19.53 -19.47
N ALA A 82 9.85 -19.55 -20.45
CA ALA A 82 10.32 -20.80 -21.06
C ALA A 82 11.37 -21.58 -20.24
N TRP A 83 11.76 -21.08 -19.07
CA TRP A 83 12.88 -21.66 -18.32
C TRP A 83 12.52 -23.02 -17.70
N SER A 84 13.43 -23.98 -17.89
CA SER A 84 13.46 -25.27 -17.22
C SER A 84 14.91 -25.65 -16.95
N GLY A 85 15.19 -26.21 -15.78
CA GLY A 85 16.55 -26.54 -15.37
C GLY A 85 16.57 -27.38 -14.10
N SER A 86 17.73 -27.45 -13.45
CA SER A 86 17.86 -28.15 -12.18
C SER A 86 17.10 -27.44 -11.06
N ALA A 87 16.62 -28.18 -10.07
CA ALA A 87 15.99 -27.63 -8.86
C ALA A 87 16.94 -26.71 -8.07
N ILE A 88 18.26 -26.87 -8.23
CA ILE A 88 19.26 -25.95 -7.65
C ILE A 88 19.24 -24.60 -8.37
N ASP A 89 19.29 -24.62 -9.70
CA ASP A 89 19.34 -23.42 -10.53
C ASP A 89 18.00 -22.65 -10.53
N ALA A 90 16.93 -23.31 -10.11
CA ALA A 90 15.59 -22.75 -10.08
C ALA A 90 15.46 -21.56 -9.11
N ALA A 91 16.15 -21.60 -7.96
CA ALA A 91 16.16 -20.48 -7.03
C ALA A 91 16.80 -19.25 -7.68
N ASP A 92 17.98 -19.42 -8.28
CA ASP A 92 18.72 -18.35 -8.95
C ASP A 92 17.95 -17.79 -10.17
N HIS A 93 17.27 -18.66 -10.91
CA HIS A 93 16.40 -18.24 -12.01
C HIS A 93 15.25 -17.37 -11.49
N VAL A 94 14.52 -17.81 -10.45
CA VAL A 94 13.35 -17.10 -9.95
C VAL A 94 13.70 -15.70 -9.43
N GLU A 95 14.87 -15.52 -8.83
CA GLU A 95 15.37 -14.20 -8.41
C GLU A 95 15.60 -13.24 -9.59
N ARG A 96 15.93 -13.76 -10.77
CA ARG A 96 16.25 -12.99 -11.99
C ARG A 96 15.16 -13.07 -13.06
N CYS A 97 14.08 -13.78 -12.79
CA CYS A 97 13.03 -14.05 -13.76
C CYS A 97 12.20 -12.78 -14.00
N GLU A 98 12.19 -12.32 -15.25
CA GLU A 98 11.42 -11.13 -15.65
C GLU A 98 9.92 -11.30 -15.36
N HIS A 99 9.37 -12.48 -15.66
CA HIS A 99 7.96 -12.77 -15.38
C HIS A 99 7.64 -12.76 -13.88
N THR A 100 8.57 -13.25 -13.03
CA THR A 100 8.38 -13.22 -11.57
C THR A 100 8.40 -11.78 -11.06
N ARG A 101 9.34 -10.96 -11.58
CA ARG A 101 9.43 -9.56 -11.22
C ARG A 101 8.18 -8.78 -11.65
N SER A 102 7.68 -9.00 -12.87
CA SER A 102 6.43 -8.39 -13.34
C SER A 102 5.25 -8.82 -12.48
N ALA A 103 5.08 -10.12 -12.21
CA ALA A 103 4.00 -10.59 -11.36
C ALA A 103 4.02 -9.98 -9.94
N TYR A 104 5.22 -9.78 -9.36
CA TYR A 104 5.36 -9.10 -8.07
C TYR A 104 5.03 -7.61 -8.16
N GLN A 105 5.43 -6.94 -9.25
CA GLN A 105 5.09 -5.55 -9.50
C GLN A 105 3.58 -5.37 -9.65
N ASP A 106 2.91 -6.24 -10.40
CA ASP A 106 1.45 -6.21 -10.61
C ASP A 106 0.72 -6.39 -9.27
N ALA A 107 1.13 -7.37 -8.46
CA ALA A 107 0.57 -7.58 -7.12
C ALA A 107 0.78 -6.35 -6.21
N ARG A 108 1.94 -5.71 -6.28
CA ARG A 108 2.23 -4.50 -5.51
C ARG A 108 1.41 -3.29 -5.99
N VAL A 109 1.22 -3.15 -7.29
CA VAL A 109 0.37 -2.10 -7.87
C VAL A 109 -1.07 -2.27 -7.39
N ALA A 110 -1.61 -3.49 -7.43
CA ALA A 110 -2.97 -3.76 -6.96
C ALA A 110 -3.19 -3.35 -5.48
N ILE A 111 -2.23 -3.65 -4.60
CA ILE A 111 -2.31 -3.24 -3.19
C ILE A 111 -2.26 -1.70 -3.05
N LEU A 112 -1.42 -1.03 -3.84
CA LEU A 112 -1.34 0.43 -3.81
C LEU A 112 -2.60 1.09 -4.37
N GLU A 113 -3.20 0.50 -5.40
CA GLU A 113 -4.47 0.96 -5.98
C GLU A 113 -5.61 0.88 -4.97
N GLU A 114 -5.70 -0.22 -4.22
CA GLU A 114 -6.64 -0.38 -3.10
C GLU A 114 -6.43 0.71 -2.03
N GLN A 115 -5.19 0.92 -1.59
CA GLN A 115 -4.86 1.97 -0.63
C GLN A 115 -5.18 3.39 -1.13
N ILE A 116 -4.94 3.67 -2.42
CA ILE A 116 -5.28 4.96 -3.02
C ILE A 116 -6.79 5.16 -3.05
N CYS A 117 -7.58 4.12 -3.33
CA CYS A 117 -9.04 4.19 -3.30
C CYS A 117 -9.53 4.58 -1.90
N ASP A 118 -9.07 3.87 -0.87
CA ASP A 118 -9.42 4.16 0.53
C ASP A 118 -9.07 5.60 0.93
N GLN A 119 -7.91 6.10 0.50
CA GLN A 119 -7.48 7.47 0.81
C GLN A 119 -8.31 8.51 0.07
N LYS A 120 -8.70 8.24 -1.17
CA LYS A 120 -9.57 9.14 -1.95
C LYS A 120 -10.94 9.26 -1.31
N GLU A 121 -11.56 8.14 -0.93
CA GLU A 121 -12.87 8.14 -0.27
C GLU A 121 -12.84 8.96 1.04
N ARG A 122 -11.77 8.82 1.84
CA ARG A 122 -11.60 9.62 3.06
C ARG A 122 -11.42 11.10 2.78
N ALA A 123 -10.69 11.45 1.71
CA ALA A 123 -10.49 12.84 1.32
C ALA A 123 -11.80 13.47 0.82
N GLU A 124 -12.58 12.73 0.03
CA GLU A 124 -13.90 13.16 -0.45
C GLU A 124 -14.89 13.36 0.71
N ALA A 125 -14.92 12.44 1.67
CA ALA A 125 -15.74 12.60 2.88
C ALA A 125 -15.34 13.86 3.69
N MET A 126 -14.04 14.09 3.87
CA MET A 126 -13.53 15.28 4.57
C MET A 126 -13.87 16.58 3.81
N GLN A 127 -13.86 16.56 2.47
CA GLN A 127 -14.27 17.72 1.67
C GLN A 127 -15.76 18.03 1.83
N LEU A 128 -16.62 17.01 1.79
CA LEU A 128 -18.06 17.16 2.04
C LEU A 128 -18.33 17.76 3.42
N GLU A 129 -17.68 17.25 4.46
CA GLU A 129 -17.81 17.80 5.83
C GLU A 129 -17.40 19.28 5.89
N TYR A 130 -16.31 19.64 5.21
CA TYR A 130 -15.85 21.03 5.16
C TYR A 130 -16.83 21.94 4.40
N GLU A 131 -17.38 21.48 3.28
CA GLU A 131 -18.38 22.22 2.51
C GLU A 131 -19.65 22.46 3.34
N GLU A 132 -20.14 21.43 4.05
CA GLU A 132 -21.27 21.56 4.96
C GLU A 132 -20.99 22.56 6.10
N GLU A 133 -19.80 22.52 6.69
CA GLU A 133 -19.40 23.46 7.74
C GLU A 133 -19.29 24.90 7.20
N PHE A 134 -18.74 25.06 5.99
CA PHE A 134 -18.63 26.35 5.34
C PHE A 134 -19.99 26.96 5.02
N GLU A 135 -20.92 26.19 4.46
CA GLU A 135 -22.30 26.65 4.23
C GLU A 135 -23.00 27.04 5.54
N ARG A 136 -22.79 26.25 6.60
CA ARG A 136 -23.33 26.56 7.93
C ARG A 136 -22.79 27.89 8.47
N LEU A 137 -21.51 28.19 8.25
CA LEU A 137 -20.91 29.47 8.61
C LEU A 137 -21.50 30.62 7.78
N LEU A 138 -21.64 30.46 6.47
CA LEU A 138 -22.28 31.45 5.60
C LEU A 138 -23.72 31.76 6.04
N GLN A 139 -24.50 30.74 6.37
CA GLN A 139 -25.86 30.93 6.89
C GLN A 139 -25.88 31.68 8.23
N LYS A 140 -24.92 31.42 9.12
CA LYS A 140 -24.78 32.19 10.38
C LYS A 140 -24.48 33.66 10.10
N ILE A 141 -23.54 33.95 9.19
CA ILE A 141 -23.17 35.32 8.80
C ILE A 141 -24.37 36.04 8.18
N ALA A 142 -25.11 35.38 7.28
CA ALA A 142 -26.29 35.96 6.63
C ALA A 142 -27.43 36.30 7.61
N ARG A 143 -27.53 35.56 8.72
CA ARG A 143 -28.51 35.80 9.79
C ARG A 143 -28.06 36.85 10.80
N ASP A 144 -26.78 37.24 10.80
CA ASP A 144 -26.27 38.26 11.70
C ASP A 144 -26.75 39.65 11.25
N GLY A 145 -27.69 40.22 12.01
CA GLY A 145 -28.36 41.48 11.69
C GLY A 145 -27.47 42.71 11.65
N ARG A 146 -26.20 42.61 12.07
CA ARG A 146 -25.20 43.70 12.00
C ARG A 146 -24.75 44.01 10.56
N LEU A 147 -24.98 43.10 9.61
CA LEU A 147 -24.69 43.28 8.19
C LEU A 147 -25.89 43.78 7.38
N ARG A 148 -27.03 44.10 8.01
CA ARG A 148 -28.07 44.93 7.39
C ARG A 148 -27.56 46.37 7.32
N LEU A 149 -26.56 46.61 6.49
CA LEU A 149 -26.20 47.95 6.07
C LEU A 149 -27.45 48.55 5.43
N PRO A 150 -27.97 49.68 5.95
CA PRO A 150 -29.00 50.41 5.25
C PRO A 150 -28.47 50.67 3.84
N VAL A 151 -29.28 50.37 2.82
CA VAL A 151 -29.01 50.90 1.48
C VAL A 151 -29.21 52.41 1.60
N SER A 152 -28.15 53.12 1.98
CA SER A 152 -28.17 54.57 2.21
C SER A 152 -28.24 55.34 0.89
N PHE A 153 -28.15 54.64 -0.24
CA PHE A 153 -28.21 55.24 -1.57
C PHE A 153 -28.85 54.28 -2.58
N THR A 154 -30.04 54.63 -3.09
CA THR A 154 -30.78 53.86 -4.11
C THR A 154 -30.59 54.41 -5.53
N GLY A 155 -29.79 55.45 -5.71
CA GLY A 155 -29.44 56.01 -7.03
C GLY A 155 -28.13 55.44 -7.57
N THR A 156 -27.91 55.54 -8.89
CA THR A 156 -26.57 55.36 -9.46
C THR A 156 -25.67 56.51 -9.03
N TYR A 157 -24.67 56.24 -8.19
CA TYR A 157 -23.69 57.24 -7.77
C TYR A 157 -22.78 57.59 -8.95
N ASN A 158 -23.04 58.74 -9.58
CA ASN A 158 -22.22 59.23 -10.68
C ASN A 158 -20.96 59.89 -10.09
N TYR A 159 -19.92 59.07 -9.90
CA TYR A 159 -18.67 59.49 -9.27
C TYR A 159 -18.06 60.69 -10.03
N LYS A 160 -17.99 61.84 -9.36
CA LYS A 160 -17.14 62.96 -9.74
C LYS A 160 -16.14 63.18 -8.62
N ARG A 161 -14.85 63.30 -8.97
CA ARG A 161 -13.75 63.44 -7.99
C ARG A 161 -13.94 64.68 -7.10
N GLU A 162 -14.54 65.74 -7.64
CA GLU A 162 -14.87 66.97 -6.92
C GLU A 162 -15.82 66.72 -5.73
N ASN A 163 -16.78 65.79 -5.86
CA ASN A 163 -17.82 65.55 -4.84
C ASN A 163 -17.24 65.02 -3.52
N VAL A 164 -16.17 64.21 -3.58
CA VAL A 164 -15.54 63.64 -2.37
C VAL A 164 -14.77 64.71 -1.60
N VAL A 165 -14.17 65.66 -2.32
CA VAL A 165 -13.44 66.80 -1.73
C VAL A 165 -14.42 67.82 -1.13
N GLU A 166 -15.53 68.11 -1.81
CA GLU A 166 -16.58 68.97 -1.24
C GLU A 166 -17.21 68.35 0.01
N LEU A 167 -17.50 67.04 0.00
CA LEU A 167 -18.07 66.38 1.17
C LEU A 167 -17.12 66.43 2.37
N SER A 168 -15.82 66.20 2.16
CA SER A 168 -14.83 66.25 3.25
C SER A 168 -14.69 67.66 3.81
N GLN A 169 -14.71 68.69 2.95
CA GLN A 169 -14.68 70.09 3.37
C GLN A 169 -15.94 70.49 4.14
N LEU A 170 -17.12 70.02 3.72
CA LEU A 170 -18.40 70.25 4.41
C LEU A 170 -18.41 69.60 5.80
N ILE A 171 -17.94 68.36 5.91
CA ILE A 171 -17.84 67.65 7.20
C ILE A 171 -16.86 68.36 8.13
N SER A 172 -15.68 68.76 7.64
CA SER A 172 -14.70 69.50 8.44
C SER A 172 -15.27 70.82 8.97
N ARG A 173 -15.91 71.63 8.11
CA ARG A 173 -16.54 72.89 8.52
C ARG A 173 -17.67 72.69 9.54
N TYR A 174 -18.43 71.61 9.41
CA TYR A 174 -19.52 71.31 10.34
C TYR A 174 -19.01 70.86 11.71
N LEU A 175 -17.88 70.14 11.76
CA LEU A 175 -17.23 69.74 13.01
C LEU A 175 -16.53 70.92 13.69
N GLU A 176 -15.98 71.87 12.93
CA GLU A 176 -15.34 73.09 13.45
C GLU A 176 -16.36 74.10 14.02
N ASN A 177 -17.59 74.12 13.50
CA ASN A 177 -18.65 75.04 13.94
C ASN A 177 -19.67 74.40 14.89
N LYS A 178 -19.34 73.25 15.48
CA LYS A 178 -20.18 72.67 16.53
C LYS A 178 -20.06 73.52 17.81
N PRO A 179 -21.17 73.98 18.42
CA PRO A 179 -21.14 74.60 19.73
C PRO A 179 -20.71 73.61 20.82
#